data_AF-A0A7T1I8C1-F1
#
_entry.id   AF-A0A7T1I8C1-F1
#
_cell.length_a   1.000
_cell.length_b   1.000
_cell.length_c   1.000
_cell.angle_alpha   90.00
_cell.angle_beta   90.00
_cell.angle_gamma   90.00
#
_symmetry.space_group_name_H-M   'P 1'
#
loop_
_entity.id
_entity.type
_entity.pdbx_description
1 polymer ?
#
loop_
_entity_poly.entity_id
_entity_poly.type
_entity_poly.pdbx_seq_one_letter_code
_entity_poly.pdbx_strand_id
1 'polypeptide(L)'
;MDKDTRFQRLESSLKAARYGSSAKEVLETCALVAQYAQEHTPDQVKAFQEKVEINPQVWLRLLALHRDERLRKCLEHLPASYTTLYAIHRMSDEEIDAAVQQGVIHLKASSHAILSWSKQNRQRSGNGVPPWRCLLVFDREIEKKEFSIMRFRLNEIAREYGASLMSEWDYIKNDSASDESKQQVISELEKKILEISRPFYDRMSDEEKQQAGVIQLENLLHLDITTFGWVTRPDSKTKIGKGRPYTPPYVYKLALQFQVTDSRSQRFNCKRRLRDLAEKQPDLKELIEDVLATYMTA
;
A
#
# COMPACT_ATOMS: atom_id res chain seq x y z
N MET A 1 39.80 17.11 1.32
CA MET A 1 39.41 15.82 1.94
C MET A 1 39.89 14.72 1.02
N ASP A 2 40.70 13.80 1.52
CA ASP A 2 41.29 12.71 0.72
C ASP A 2 40.19 11.82 0.10
N LYS A 3 40.45 11.24 -1.07
CA LYS A 3 39.48 10.38 -1.79
C LYS A 3 39.09 9.17 -0.95
N ASP A 4 40.05 8.54 -0.29
CA ASP A 4 39.82 7.35 0.52
C ASP A 4 38.94 7.64 1.75
N THR A 5 39.16 8.77 2.42
CA THR A 5 38.32 9.20 3.55
C THR A 5 36.88 9.50 3.12
N ARG A 6 36.67 10.00 1.89
CA ARG A 6 35.32 10.27 1.35
C ARG A 6 34.57 8.99 1.05
N PHE A 7 35.22 7.99 0.45
CA PHE A 7 34.57 6.72 0.15
C PHE A 7 34.24 5.91 1.40
N GLN A 8 35.13 5.91 2.39
CA GLN A 8 34.85 5.32 3.70
C GLN A 8 33.65 5.99 4.37
N ARG A 9 33.53 7.33 4.27
CA ARG A 9 32.38 8.07 4.79
C ARG A 9 31.08 7.71 4.05
N LEU A 10 31.11 7.64 2.71
CA LEU A 10 29.95 7.21 1.92
C LEU A 10 29.51 5.79 2.28
N GLU A 11 30.44 4.84 2.33
CA GLU A 11 30.15 3.45 2.69
C GLU A 11 29.53 3.36 4.09
N SER A 12 30.07 4.09 5.06
CA SER A 12 29.53 4.16 6.43
C SER A 12 28.12 4.76 6.45
N SER A 13 27.88 5.85 5.72
CA SER A 13 26.56 6.48 5.62
C SER A 13 25.51 5.58 4.97
N LEU A 14 25.88 4.81 3.94
CA LEU A 14 24.95 3.90 3.25
C LEU A 14 24.61 2.66 4.09
N LYS A 15 25.52 2.22 4.96
CA LYS A 15 25.29 1.15 5.94
C LYS A 15 24.56 1.62 7.19
N ALA A 16 24.61 2.92 7.51
CA ALA A 16 23.89 3.48 8.64
C ALA A 16 22.38 3.36 8.45
N ALA A 17 21.68 3.01 9.53
CA ALA A 17 20.21 2.99 9.52
C ALA A 17 19.69 4.38 9.11
N ARG A 18 18.87 4.43 8.05
CA ARG A 18 18.20 5.65 7.54
C ARG A 18 19.09 6.69 6.84
N TYR A 19 20.36 6.37 6.53
CA TYR A 19 21.27 7.23 5.77
C TYR A 19 21.69 8.55 6.45
N GLY A 20 21.38 8.70 7.74
CA GLY A 20 21.66 9.88 8.54
C GLY A 20 20.73 9.99 9.76
N SER A 21 21.15 10.75 10.78
CA SER A 21 20.37 11.03 11.99
C SER A 21 19.65 12.38 11.95
N SER A 22 19.97 13.23 10.97
CA SER A 22 19.32 14.52 10.70
C SER A 22 19.02 14.68 9.21
N ALA A 23 18.08 15.56 8.85
CA ALA A 23 17.82 15.86 7.45
C ALA A 23 19.08 16.36 6.71
N LYS A 24 19.90 17.14 7.41
CA LYS A 24 21.21 17.61 6.92
C LYS A 24 22.13 16.44 6.58
N GLU A 25 22.30 15.49 7.50
CA GLU A 25 23.13 14.30 7.25
C GLU A 25 22.62 13.44 6.10
N VAL A 26 21.29 13.27 5.97
CA VAL A 26 20.72 12.54 4.84
C VAL A 26 21.02 13.25 3.52
N LEU A 27 20.91 14.58 3.45
CA LEU A 27 21.25 15.35 2.25
C LEU A 27 22.77 15.37 1.96
N GLU A 28 23.61 15.33 2.99
CA GLU A 28 25.06 15.13 2.85
C GLU A 28 25.38 13.76 2.24
N THR A 29 24.71 12.69 2.71
CA THR A 29 24.81 11.36 2.11
C THR A 29 24.38 11.39 0.64
N CYS A 30 23.29 12.09 0.30
CA CYS A 30 22.86 12.27 -1.09
C CYS A 30 23.92 12.97 -1.94
N ALA A 31 24.63 13.97 -1.39
CA ALA A 31 25.72 14.64 -2.08
C ALA A 31 26.93 13.72 -2.31
N LEU A 32 27.29 12.88 -1.34
CA LEU A 32 28.35 11.88 -1.50
C LEU A 32 27.99 10.84 -2.58
N VAL A 33 26.73 10.40 -2.66
CA VAL A 33 26.24 9.52 -3.72
C VAL A 33 26.35 10.17 -5.09
N ALA A 34 25.94 11.44 -5.22
CA ALA A 34 26.03 12.19 -6.46
C ALA A 34 27.48 12.39 -6.93
N GLN A 35 28.37 12.72 -5.99
CA GLN A 35 29.79 12.82 -6.27
C GLN A 35 30.37 11.47 -6.73
N TYR A 36 30.05 10.38 -6.04
CA TYR A 36 30.51 9.05 -6.44
C TYR A 36 30.07 8.71 -7.87
N ALA A 37 28.80 8.98 -8.20
CA ALA A 37 28.25 8.73 -9.53
C ALA A 37 28.86 9.62 -10.64
N GLN A 38 29.38 10.80 -10.30
CA GLN A 38 30.10 11.67 -11.24
C GLN A 38 31.55 11.24 -11.46
N GLU A 39 32.19 10.70 -10.42
CA GLU A 39 33.61 10.31 -10.46
C GLU A 39 33.85 8.90 -11.02
N HIS A 40 32.80 8.10 -11.24
CA HIS A 40 32.89 6.69 -11.62
C HIS A 40 32.03 6.33 -12.83
N THR A 41 32.44 5.28 -13.55
CA THR A 41 31.66 4.73 -14.66
C THR A 41 30.41 3.98 -14.17
N PRO A 42 29.39 3.76 -15.03
CA PRO A 42 28.20 2.99 -14.64
C PRO A 42 28.50 1.60 -14.07
N ASP A 43 29.50 0.90 -14.60
CA ASP A 43 29.89 -0.44 -14.11
C ASP A 43 30.53 -0.37 -12.73
N GLN A 44 31.35 0.65 -12.47
CA GLN A 44 31.93 0.89 -11.14
C GLN A 44 30.86 1.26 -10.12
N VAL A 45 29.89 2.09 -10.52
CA VAL A 45 28.73 2.43 -9.67
C VAL A 45 27.92 1.18 -9.34
N LYS A 46 27.66 0.31 -10.32
CA LYS A 46 26.95 -0.94 -10.10
C LYS A 46 27.70 -1.88 -9.15
N ALA A 47 29.01 -2.08 -9.38
CA ALA A 47 29.84 -2.88 -8.49
C ALA A 47 29.87 -2.33 -7.05
N PHE A 48 29.90 -1.01 -6.89
CA PHE A 48 29.82 -0.38 -5.58
C PHE A 48 28.46 -0.56 -4.92
N GLN A 49 27.35 -0.40 -5.67
CA GLN A 49 25.99 -0.64 -5.17
C GLN A 49 25.83 -2.07 -4.64
N GLU A 50 26.38 -3.06 -5.35
CA GLU A 50 26.40 -4.46 -4.93
C GLU A 50 27.23 -4.64 -3.64
N LYS A 51 28.42 -4.02 -3.56
CA LYS A 51 29.29 -4.07 -2.37
C LYS A 51 28.61 -3.52 -1.10
N VAL A 52 27.86 -2.43 -1.21
CA VAL A 52 27.16 -1.81 -0.06
C VAL A 52 25.72 -2.31 0.12
N GLU A 53 25.31 -3.30 -0.67
CA GLU A 53 23.98 -3.92 -0.64
C GLU A 53 22.81 -2.91 -0.76
N ILE A 54 23.01 -1.82 -1.51
CA ILE A 54 21.96 -0.82 -1.71
C ILE A 54 21.09 -1.16 -2.91
N ASN A 55 19.78 -1.07 -2.73
CA ASN A 55 18.84 -1.23 -3.84
C ASN A 55 19.09 -0.13 -4.90
N PRO A 56 19.29 -0.46 -6.19
CA PRO A 56 19.53 0.52 -7.25
C PRO A 56 18.45 1.61 -7.34
N GLN A 57 17.20 1.30 -6.98
CA GLN A 57 16.11 2.27 -6.93
C GLN A 57 16.31 3.30 -5.82
N VAL A 58 16.83 2.88 -4.66
CA VAL A 58 17.15 3.82 -3.57
C VAL A 58 18.29 4.73 -4.00
N TRP A 59 19.32 4.19 -4.67
CA TRP A 59 20.41 5.00 -5.22
C TRP A 59 19.91 6.14 -6.12
N LEU A 60 19.00 5.82 -7.07
CA LEU A 60 18.40 6.82 -7.95
C LEU A 60 17.60 7.88 -7.17
N ARG A 61 16.93 7.50 -6.08
CA ARG A 61 16.20 8.45 -5.22
C ARG A 61 17.15 9.38 -4.45
N LEU A 62 18.28 8.87 -3.96
CA LEU A 62 19.30 9.70 -3.32
C LEU A 62 19.90 10.71 -4.30
N LEU A 63 20.13 10.31 -5.56
CA LEU A 63 20.54 11.24 -6.62
C LEU A 63 19.48 12.30 -6.90
N ALA A 64 18.20 11.93 -6.93
CA ALA A 64 17.10 12.88 -7.12
C ALA A 64 17.02 13.91 -5.97
N LEU A 65 17.15 13.45 -4.73
CA LEU A 65 17.18 14.32 -3.55
C LEU A 65 18.34 15.30 -3.56
N HIS A 66 19.53 14.89 -4.02
CA HIS A 66 20.68 15.79 -4.12
C HIS A 66 20.43 16.99 -5.06
N ARG A 67 19.71 16.73 -6.17
CA ARG A 67 19.38 17.73 -7.19
C ARG A 67 18.28 18.70 -6.75
N ASP A 68 17.56 18.38 -5.68
CA ASP A 68 16.47 19.21 -5.18
C ASP A 68 16.97 20.29 -4.22
N GLU A 69 17.23 21.48 -4.76
CA GLU A 69 17.67 22.62 -3.96
C GLU A 69 16.58 23.15 -3.00
N ARG A 70 15.30 22.85 -3.26
CA ARG A 70 14.17 23.33 -2.45
C ARG A 70 14.22 22.75 -1.04
N LEU A 71 14.67 21.50 -0.91
CA LEU A 71 14.88 20.85 0.40
C LEU A 71 15.92 21.59 1.24
N ARG A 72 16.92 22.24 0.64
CA ARG A 72 17.90 23.03 1.38
C ARG A 72 17.30 24.31 1.95
N LYS A 73 16.28 24.89 1.28
CA LYS A 73 15.61 26.13 1.71
C LYS A 73 14.78 25.96 2.98
N CYS A 74 14.19 24.77 3.18
CA CYS A 74 13.34 24.47 4.34
C CYS A 74 13.99 23.49 5.34
N LEU A 75 15.33 23.40 5.35
CA LEU A 75 16.09 22.39 6.10
C LEU A 75 15.72 22.30 7.59
N GLU A 76 15.39 23.43 8.21
CA GLU A 76 15.02 23.52 9.62
C GLU A 76 13.71 22.80 9.98
N HIS A 77 12.84 22.55 8.99
CA HIS A 77 11.58 21.84 9.18
C HIS A 77 11.65 20.38 8.75
N LEU A 78 12.73 19.95 8.10
CA LEU A 78 12.78 18.65 7.45
C LEU A 78 13.01 17.49 8.44
N PRO A 79 12.30 16.36 8.28
CA PRO A 79 12.49 15.17 9.10
C PRO A 79 13.76 14.40 8.72
N ALA A 80 14.34 13.71 9.71
CA ALA A 80 15.51 12.84 9.54
C ALA A 80 15.19 11.47 8.91
N SER A 81 14.47 11.47 7.79
CA SER A 81 14.02 10.25 7.12
C SER A 81 14.07 10.42 5.60
N TYR A 82 14.95 9.68 4.93
CA TYR A 82 15.08 9.77 3.47
C TYR A 82 13.77 9.46 2.73
N THR A 83 12.93 8.55 3.24
CA THR A 83 11.64 8.24 2.63
C THR A 83 10.67 9.40 2.73
N THR A 84 10.71 10.14 3.84
CA THR A 84 9.89 11.34 4.04
C THR A 84 10.43 12.49 3.19
N LEU A 85 11.75 12.70 3.15
CA LEU A 85 12.38 13.68 2.26
C LEU A 85 12.03 13.41 0.80
N TYR A 86 12.04 12.13 0.38
CA TYR A 86 11.65 11.74 -0.96
C TYR A 86 10.16 11.94 -1.23
N ALA A 87 9.29 11.86 -0.22
CA ALA A 87 7.89 12.25 -0.39
C ALA A 87 7.76 13.77 -0.60
N ILE A 88 8.51 14.58 0.14
CA ILE A 88 8.53 16.04 0.03
C ILE A 88 9.08 16.50 -1.33
N HIS A 89 10.15 15.86 -1.81
CA HIS A 89 10.74 16.11 -3.14
C HIS A 89 9.71 16.06 -4.29
N ARG A 90 8.64 15.28 -4.13
CA ARG A 90 7.61 15.07 -5.17
C ARG A 90 6.49 16.08 -5.13
N MET A 91 6.57 17.02 -4.21
CA MET A 91 5.64 18.13 -4.08
C MET A 91 6.07 19.27 -5.00
N SER A 92 5.11 20.06 -5.49
CA SER A 92 5.41 21.34 -6.14
C SER A 92 5.92 22.35 -5.10
N ASP A 93 6.47 23.47 -5.58
CA ASP A 93 6.99 24.52 -4.70
C ASP A 93 5.87 25.10 -3.84
N GLU A 94 4.70 25.33 -4.44
CA GLU A 94 3.50 25.80 -3.76
C GLU A 94 2.99 24.80 -2.71
N GLU A 95 3.08 23.50 -3.01
CA GLU A 95 2.73 22.46 -2.06
C GLU A 95 3.69 22.42 -0.87
N ILE A 96 5.00 22.58 -1.09
CA ILE A 96 6.00 22.61 -0.02
C ILE A 96 5.74 23.81 0.90
N ASP A 97 5.57 25.00 0.33
CA ASP A 97 5.33 26.22 1.09
C ASP A 97 4.04 26.11 1.93
N ALA A 98 2.95 25.65 1.31
CA ALA A 98 1.68 25.43 2.01
C ALA A 98 1.79 24.37 3.11
N ALA A 99 2.54 23.28 2.89
CA ALA A 99 2.72 22.23 3.88
C ALA A 99 3.60 22.67 5.07
N VAL A 100 4.60 23.52 4.84
CA VAL A 100 5.39 24.14 5.90
C VAL A 100 4.50 25.09 6.72
N GLN A 101 3.73 25.97 6.06
CA GLN A 101 2.83 26.91 6.73
C GLN A 101 1.74 26.22 7.56
N GLN A 102 1.21 25.09 7.08
CA GLN A 102 0.21 24.30 7.79
C GLN A 102 0.81 23.36 8.86
N GLY A 103 2.13 23.36 9.05
CA GLY A 103 2.83 22.53 10.03
C GLY A 103 2.83 21.03 9.69
N VAL A 104 2.57 20.67 8.44
CA VAL A 104 2.56 19.28 7.94
C VAL A 104 3.99 18.80 7.69
N ILE A 105 4.84 19.68 7.16
CA ILE A 105 6.29 19.45 7.12
C ILE A 105 6.88 19.93 8.44
N HIS A 106 7.36 18.99 9.26
CA HIS A 106 8.03 19.25 10.52
C HIS A 106 9.02 18.11 10.85
N LEU A 107 9.90 18.31 11.83
CA LEU A 107 11.00 17.39 12.18
C LEU A 107 10.56 15.94 12.50
N LYS A 108 9.29 15.74 12.88
CA LYS A 108 8.70 14.45 13.23
C LYS A 108 7.72 13.93 12.17
N ALA A 109 7.61 14.59 11.02
CA ALA A 109 6.67 14.21 9.98
C ALA A 109 6.98 12.81 9.42
N SER A 110 5.92 12.03 9.19
CA SER A 110 6.03 10.71 8.55
C SER A 110 5.80 10.82 7.04
N SER A 111 6.40 9.92 6.26
CA SER A 111 6.16 9.84 4.81
C SER A 111 4.68 9.67 4.48
N HIS A 112 3.94 8.90 5.29
CA HIS A 112 2.51 8.70 5.11
C HIS A 112 1.71 10.00 5.28
N ALA A 113 2.04 10.80 6.30
CA ALA A 113 1.38 12.08 6.52
C ALA A 113 1.61 13.04 5.35
N ILE A 114 2.85 13.14 4.85
CA ILE A 114 3.20 13.96 3.67
C ILE A 114 2.41 13.50 2.44
N LEU A 115 2.42 12.21 2.13
CA LEU A 115 1.73 11.66 0.96
C LEU A 115 0.21 11.84 1.05
N SER A 116 -0.37 11.61 2.22
CA SER A 116 -1.81 11.79 2.45
C SER A 116 -2.21 13.25 2.29
N TRP A 117 -1.44 14.17 2.87
CA TRP A 117 -1.72 15.60 2.76
C TRP A 117 -1.59 16.10 1.32
N SER A 118 -0.49 15.76 0.62
CA SER A 118 -0.27 16.20 -0.76
C SER A 118 -1.39 15.69 -1.68
N LYS A 119 -1.82 14.44 -1.52
CA LYS A 119 -2.97 13.89 -2.25
C LYS A 119 -4.24 14.71 -2.01
N GLN A 120 -4.58 15.00 -0.75
CA GLN A 120 -5.77 15.78 -0.41
C GLN A 120 -5.68 17.22 -0.93
N ASN A 121 -4.50 17.84 -0.84
CA ASN A 121 -4.26 19.19 -1.31
C ASN A 121 -4.47 19.29 -2.83
N ARG A 122 -3.88 18.38 -3.61
CA ARG A 122 -4.06 18.30 -5.07
C ARG A 122 -5.53 18.14 -5.47
N GLN A 123 -6.26 17.29 -4.75
CA GLN A 123 -7.69 17.11 -4.99
C GLN A 123 -8.50 18.38 -4.72
N ARG A 124 -8.20 19.11 -3.63
CA ARG A 124 -8.88 20.37 -3.29
C ARG A 124 -8.55 21.50 -4.27
N SER A 125 -7.32 21.58 -4.75
CA SER A 125 -6.87 22.59 -5.70
C SER A 125 -7.33 22.35 -7.14
N GLY A 126 -8.08 21.27 -7.41
CA GLY A 126 -8.48 20.91 -8.78
C GLY A 126 -7.34 20.35 -9.63
N ASN A 127 -6.16 20.13 -9.05
CA ASN A 127 -4.97 19.51 -9.67
C ASN A 127 -5.01 17.97 -9.62
N GLY A 128 -6.19 17.38 -9.42
CA GLY A 128 -6.38 15.95 -9.63
C GLY A 128 -6.21 15.61 -11.12
N VAL A 129 -5.82 14.38 -11.45
CA VAL A 129 -5.80 13.96 -12.87
C VAL A 129 -7.25 13.92 -13.36
N PRO A 130 -7.64 14.73 -14.36
CA PRO A 130 -8.97 14.61 -14.96
C PRO A 130 -9.11 13.25 -15.67
N PRO A 131 -10.31 12.84 -16.10
CA PRO A 131 -10.48 11.63 -16.91
C PRO A 131 -9.90 11.85 -18.32
N TRP A 132 -8.57 11.88 -18.42
CA TRP A 132 -7.84 12.02 -19.66
C TRP A 132 -7.55 10.64 -20.25
N ARG A 133 -7.77 10.52 -21.55
CA ARG A 133 -7.22 9.40 -22.33
C ARG A 133 -5.82 9.80 -22.77
N CYS A 134 -4.82 9.04 -22.34
CA CYS A 134 -3.44 9.20 -22.78
C CYS A 134 -3.13 8.12 -23.82
N LEU A 135 -2.76 8.55 -25.03
CA LEU A 135 -2.21 7.66 -26.05
C LEU A 135 -0.69 7.65 -25.90
N LEU A 136 -0.13 6.49 -25.53
CA LEU A 136 1.32 6.28 -25.51
C LEU A 136 1.73 5.64 -26.84
N VAL A 137 2.45 6.39 -27.67
CA VAL A 137 2.99 5.92 -28.95
C VAL A 137 4.47 5.60 -28.76
N PHE A 138 4.87 4.39 -29.16
CA PHE A 138 6.27 3.95 -29.16
C PHE A 138 6.80 3.97 -30.58
N ASP A 139 8.05 4.38 -30.74
CA ASP A 139 8.80 4.40 -32.01
C ASP A 139 9.19 3.00 -32.49
N ARG A 140 9.12 2.02 -31.60
CA ARG A 140 9.38 0.60 -31.84
C ARG A 140 8.42 -0.28 -31.03
N GLU A 141 8.32 -1.54 -31.43
CA GLU A 141 7.59 -2.53 -30.65
C GLU A 141 8.24 -2.69 -29.26
N ILE A 142 7.43 -2.58 -28.21
CA ILE A 142 7.87 -2.71 -26.82
C ILE A 142 7.62 -4.14 -26.33
N GLU A 143 8.62 -4.76 -25.72
CA GLU A 143 8.43 -6.09 -25.15
C GLU A 143 7.40 -6.07 -24.01
N LYS A 144 6.62 -7.15 -23.89
CA LYS A 144 5.56 -7.28 -22.87
C LYS A 144 6.06 -7.03 -21.44
N LYS A 145 7.29 -7.44 -21.13
CA LYS A 145 7.92 -7.24 -19.82
C LYS A 145 8.22 -5.77 -19.58
N GLU A 146 8.80 -5.08 -20.56
CA GLU A 146 9.11 -3.65 -20.49
C GLU A 146 7.84 -2.81 -20.39
N PHE A 147 6.83 -3.13 -21.19
CA PHE A 147 5.50 -2.50 -21.11
C PHE A 147 4.87 -2.65 -19.72
N SER A 148 4.96 -3.84 -19.13
CA SER A 148 4.42 -4.10 -17.79
C SER A 148 5.14 -3.28 -16.71
N ILE A 149 6.46 -3.16 -16.80
CA ILE A 149 7.26 -2.33 -15.90
C ILE A 149 6.87 -0.85 -16.05
N MET A 150 6.80 -0.36 -17.28
CA MET A 150 6.42 1.02 -17.57
C MET A 150 5.00 1.32 -17.06
N ARG A 151 4.02 0.46 -17.37
CA ARG A 151 2.63 0.60 -16.88
C ARG A 151 2.59 0.65 -15.35
N PHE A 152 3.34 -0.21 -14.68
CA PHE A 152 3.45 -0.19 -13.22
C PHE A 152 3.97 1.16 -12.71
N ARG A 153 5.05 1.69 -13.31
CA ARG A 153 5.63 2.99 -12.94
C ARG A 153 4.69 4.16 -13.16
N LEU A 154 4.03 4.20 -14.32
CA LEU A 154 3.04 5.22 -14.61
C LEU A 154 1.90 5.17 -13.60
N ASN A 155 1.44 3.97 -13.22
CA ASN A 155 0.38 3.83 -12.22
C ASN A 155 0.82 4.23 -10.81
N GLU A 156 2.09 4.02 -10.43
CA GLU A 156 2.64 4.58 -9.20
C GLU A 156 2.53 6.11 -9.19
N ILE A 157 2.92 6.77 -10.29
CA ILE A 157 2.83 8.24 -10.44
C ILE A 157 1.37 8.69 -10.36
N ALA A 158 0.47 8.07 -11.14
CA ALA A 158 -0.95 8.46 -11.17
C ALA A 158 -1.61 8.40 -9.78
N ARG A 159 -1.25 7.40 -8.96
CA ARG A 159 -1.81 7.22 -7.61
C ARG A 159 -1.53 8.38 -6.67
N GLU A 160 -0.43 9.10 -6.85
CA GLU A 160 -0.14 10.29 -6.05
C GLU A 160 -1.05 11.46 -6.35
N TYR A 161 -1.58 11.50 -7.56
CA TYR A 161 -2.58 12.47 -7.97
C TYR A 161 -4.01 11.93 -7.78
N GLY A 162 -4.14 10.82 -7.04
CA GLY A 162 -5.43 10.20 -6.76
C GLY A 162 -6.07 9.50 -7.97
N ALA A 163 -5.29 9.20 -9.00
CA ALA A 163 -5.76 8.52 -10.21
C ALA A 163 -5.18 7.09 -10.32
N SER A 164 -5.79 6.29 -11.18
CA SER A 164 -5.26 4.98 -11.59
C SER A 164 -5.22 4.92 -13.10
N LEU A 165 -4.12 4.46 -13.66
CA LEU A 165 -4.04 4.20 -15.09
C LEU A 165 -4.82 2.93 -15.44
N MET A 166 -5.75 3.10 -16.36
CA MET A 166 -6.49 2.04 -17.02
C MET A 166 -6.09 2.05 -18.49
N SER A 167 -5.64 0.91 -19.02
CA SER A 167 -5.34 0.77 -20.44
C SER A 167 -6.63 0.44 -21.21
N GLU A 168 -6.73 0.82 -22.48
CA GLU A 168 -7.84 0.38 -23.35
C GLU A 168 -7.86 -1.16 -23.49
N TRP A 169 -6.72 -1.83 -23.32
CA TRP A 169 -6.66 -3.29 -23.19
C TRP A 169 -7.33 -3.81 -21.91
N ASP A 170 -7.39 -3.03 -20.84
CA ASP A 170 -8.23 -3.34 -19.67
C ASP A 170 -9.71 -3.03 -19.96
N TYR A 171 -10.02 -2.13 -20.91
CA TYR A 171 -11.39 -1.89 -21.38
C TYR A 171 -11.89 -2.99 -22.32
N ILE A 172 -10.99 -3.60 -23.12
CA ILE A 172 -11.26 -4.73 -24.00
C ILE A 172 -11.16 -6.08 -23.24
N LYS A 173 -10.36 -6.14 -22.15
CA LYS A 173 -10.36 -7.27 -21.20
C LYS A 173 -11.38 -7.12 -20.07
N ASN A 174 -12.03 -5.98 -19.94
CA ASN A 174 -13.35 -5.90 -19.32
C ASN A 174 -14.35 -6.53 -20.29
N ASP A 175 -14.16 -7.83 -20.56
CA ASP A 175 -15.28 -8.67 -20.90
C ASP A 175 -16.29 -8.46 -19.77
N SER A 176 -17.48 -7.97 -20.13
CA SER A 176 -18.65 -7.89 -19.24
C SER A 176 -18.84 -9.19 -18.44
N ALA A 177 -18.39 -10.33 -18.96
CA ALA A 177 -18.39 -11.62 -18.29
C ALA A 177 -17.48 -11.72 -17.04
N SER A 178 -16.34 -11.00 -16.98
CA SER A 178 -15.42 -11.02 -15.81
C SER A 178 -15.97 -10.20 -14.65
N ASP A 179 -16.54 -9.03 -14.93
CA ASP A 179 -17.19 -8.21 -13.90
C ASP A 179 -18.52 -8.82 -13.48
N GLU A 180 -19.31 -9.41 -14.40
CA GLU A 180 -20.50 -10.18 -14.03
C GLU A 180 -20.15 -11.39 -13.17
N SER A 181 -19.10 -12.15 -13.52
CA SER A 181 -18.64 -13.29 -12.73
C SER A 181 -18.13 -12.87 -11.35
N LYS A 182 -17.35 -11.77 -11.27
CA LYS A 182 -16.89 -11.21 -10.00
C LYS A 182 -18.05 -10.70 -9.15
N GLN A 183 -19.02 -10.02 -9.76
CA GLN A 183 -20.20 -9.51 -9.07
C GLN A 183 -21.13 -10.64 -8.63
N GLN A 184 -21.22 -11.72 -9.41
CA GLN A 184 -21.94 -12.94 -9.06
C GLN A 184 -21.27 -13.63 -7.86
N VAL A 185 -19.95 -13.74 -7.85
CA VAL A 185 -19.19 -14.26 -6.70
C VAL A 185 -19.37 -13.39 -5.46
N ILE A 186 -19.32 -12.07 -5.60
CA ILE A 186 -19.57 -11.13 -4.49
C ILE A 186 -20.99 -11.34 -3.95
N SER A 187 -22.01 -11.37 -4.82
CA SER A 187 -23.40 -11.57 -4.41
C SER A 187 -23.62 -12.93 -3.75
N GLU A 188 -22.98 -13.99 -4.26
CA GLU A 188 -23.02 -15.31 -3.65
C GLU A 188 -22.41 -15.31 -2.25
N LEU A 189 -21.25 -14.67 -2.08
CA LEU A 189 -20.58 -14.53 -0.79
C LEU A 189 -21.42 -13.71 0.20
N GLU A 190 -22.01 -12.60 -0.23
CA GLU A 190 -22.92 -11.79 0.59
C GLU A 190 -24.11 -12.63 1.06
N LYS A 191 -24.76 -13.36 0.14
CA LYS A 191 -25.87 -14.26 0.48
C LYS A 191 -25.46 -15.33 1.48
N LYS A 192 -24.33 -16.01 1.27
CA LYS A 192 -23.79 -17.03 2.19
C LYS A 192 -23.49 -16.44 3.57
N ILE A 193 -22.89 -15.24 3.62
CA ILE A 193 -22.60 -14.56 4.87
C ILE A 193 -23.89 -14.28 5.62
N LEU A 194 -24.90 -13.70 4.98
CA LEU A 194 -26.17 -13.36 5.63
C LEU A 194 -26.93 -14.61 6.08
N GLU A 195 -26.95 -15.66 5.26
CA GLU A 195 -27.62 -16.93 5.58
C GLU A 195 -27.00 -17.58 6.83
N ILE A 196 -25.67 -17.70 6.87
CA ILE A 196 -24.97 -18.37 7.97
C ILE A 196 -24.89 -17.45 9.21
N SER A 197 -24.90 -16.12 9.03
CA SER A 197 -24.87 -15.16 10.14
C SER A 197 -26.23 -14.91 10.79
N ARG A 198 -27.34 -15.19 10.11
CA ARG A 198 -28.71 -14.94 10.58
C ARG A 198 -28.97 -15.50 11.99
N PRO A 199 -28.60 -16.75 12.31
CA PRO A 199 -28.80 -17.27 13.66
C PRO A 199 -28.07 -16.49 14.75
N PHE A 200 -26.92 -15.86 14.44
CA PHE A 200 -26.18 -15.04 15.39
C PHE A 200 -26.87 -13.69 15.59
N TYR A 201 -27.30 -13.07 14.49
CA TYR A 201 -28.05 -11.81 14.51
C TYR A 201 -29.38 -11.91 15.25
N ASP A 202 -30.14 -12.98 15.00
CA ASP A 202 -31.46 -13.19 15.63
C ASP A 202 -31.36 -13.39 17.15
N ARG A 203 -30.18 -13.77 17.65
CA ARG A 203 -29.89 -13.95 19.08
C ARG A 203 -29.46 -12.67 19.80
N MET A 204 -29.02 -11.65 19.06
CA MET A 204 -28.59 -10.38 19.66
C MET A 204 -29.79 -9.62 20.23
N SER A 205 -29.61 -9.04 21.41
CA SER A 205 -30.56 -8.08 21.96
C SER A 205 -30.59 -6.79 21.13
N ASP A 206 -31.66 -6.00 21.26
CA ASP A 206 -31.77 -4.72 20.56
C ASP A 206 -30.67 -3.73 21.00
N GLU A 207 -30.25 -3.80 22.28
CA GLU A 207 -29.13 -3.02 22.81
C GLU A 207 -27.80 -3.44 22.17
N GLU A 208 -27.54 -4.74 22.00
CA GLU A 208 -26.35 -5.25 21.33
C GLU A 208 -26.31 -4.87 19.84
N LYS A 209 -27.46 -4.96 19.17
CA LYS A 209 -27.61 -4.52 17.77
C LYS A 209 -27.32 -3.03 17.62
N GLN A 210 -27.83 -2.21 18.53
CA GLN A 210 -27.59 -0.77 18.54
C GLN A 210 -26.13 -0.42 18.83
N GLN A 211 -25.50 -1.08 19.81
CA GLN A 211 -24.08 -0.87 20.14
C GLN A 211 -23.14 -1.29 19.00
N ALA A 212 -23.47 -2.37 18.29
CA ALA A 212 -22.69 -2.84 17.14
C ALA A 212 -23.00 -2.08 15.83
N GLY A 213 -24.03 -1.22 15.81
CA GLY A 213 -24.48 -0.52 14.61
C GLY A 213 -25.15 -1.43 13.56
N VAL A 214 -25.78 -2.52 13.99
CA VAL A 214 -26.37 -3.57 13.15
C VAL A 214 -27.88 -3.61 13.35
N ILE A 215 -28.60 -2.59 12.85
CA ILE A 215 -30.06 -2.48 13.00
C ILE A 215 -30.79 -3.45 12.06
N GLN A 216 -30.19 -3.75 10.91
CA GLN A 216 -30.64 -4.74 9.94
C GLN A 216 -29.56 -5.79 9.73
N LEU A 217 -29.94 -7.01 9.35
CA LEU A 217 -29.01 -8.13 9.16
C LEU A 217 -27.93 -7.78 8.12
N GLU A 218 -28.31 -7.04 7.08
CA GLU A 218 -27.46 -6.59 5.98
C GLU A 218 -26.31 -5.69 6.46
N ASN A 219 -26.49 -4.96 7.56
CA ASN A 219 -25.43 -4.12 8.13
C ASN A 219 -24.19 -4.93 8.55
N LEU A 220 -24.32 -6.24 8.79
CA LEU A 220 -23.18 -7.12 9.06
C LEU A 220 -22.15 -7.13 7.91
N LEU A 221 -22.59 -6.95 6.66
CA LEU A 221 -21.71 -6.92 5.50
C LEU A 221 -20.77 -5.71 5.50
N HIS A 222 -21.11 -4.64 6.23
CA HIS A 222 -20.34 -3.42 6.29
C HIS A 222 -19.44 -3.29 7.52
N LEU A 223 -19.61 -4.17 8.51
CA LEU A 223 -18.73 -4.21 9.68
C LEU A 223 -17.28 -4.53 9.28
N ASP A 224 -16.33 -3.92 9.99
CA ASP A 224 -14.92 -4.31 9.90
C ASP A 224 -14.74 -5.76 10.39
N ILE A 225 -13.65 -6.38 9.95
CA ILE A 225 -13.43 -7.81 10.18
C ILE A 225 -13.33 -8.17 11.67
N THR A 226 -12.88 -7.25 12.52
CA THR A 226 -12.72 -7.48 13.95
C THR A 226 -14.07 -7.47 14.64
N THR A 227 -14.88 -6.45 14.38
CA THR A 227 -16.24 -6.33 14.92
C THR A 227 -17.14 -7.43 14.38
N PHE A 228 -17.08 -7.72 13.08
CA PHE A 228 -17.82 -8.84 12.48
C PHE A 228 -17.50 -10.19 13.14
N GLY A 229 -16.20 -10.45 13.35
CA GLY A 229 -15.76 -11.67 14.03
C GLY A 229 -16.05 -11.71 15.52
N TRP A 230 -16.45 -10.60 16.14
CA TRP A 230 -16.96 -10.56 17.51
C TRP A 230 -18.47 -10.84 17.55
N VAL A 231 -19.23 -10.21 16.65
CA VAL A 231 -20.69 -10.39 16.54
C VAL A 231 -21.06 -11.82 16.15
N THR A 232 -20.25 -12.48 15.30
CA THR A 232 -20.55 -13.83 14.81
C THR A 232 -19.94 -14.95 15.67
N ARG A 233 -19.67 -14.70 16.96
CA ARG A 233 -19.11 -15.71 17.87
C ARG A 233 -20.18 -16.66 18.41
N PRO A 234 -19.84 -17.93 18.68
CA PRO A 234 -20.74 -18.83 19.39
C PRO A 234 -20.82 -18.45 20.88
N ASP A 235 -21.97 -18.69 21.50
CA ASP A 235 -22.17 -18.48 22.94
C ASP A 235 -21.22 -19.33 23.80
N SER A 236 -20.84 -18.78 24.95
CA SER A 236 -20.02 -19.44 25.98
C SER A 236 -20.60 -20.76 26.53
N LYS A 237 -21.87 -21.08 26.25
CA LYS A 237 -22.56 -22.29 26.72
C LYS A 237 -22.38 -23.51 25.80
N THR A 238 -21.89 -23.34 24.57
CA THR A 238 -21.54 -24.50 23.73
C THR A 238 -20.15 -24.98 24.13
N LYS A 239 -20.05 -26.17 24.76
CA LYS A 239 -18.76 -26.84 25.01
C LYS A 239 -18.13 -27.22 23.66
N ILE A 240 -17.48 -26.25 23.02
CA ILE A 240 -16.57 -26.45 21.91
C ILE A 240 -15.24 -25.86 22.38
N GLY A 241 -14.17 -26.64 22.23
CA GLY A 241 -12.93 -26.55 23.00
C GLY A 241 -12.32 -25.16 23.15
N LYS A 242 -11.67 -24.98 24.31
CA LYS A 242 -10.86 -23.81 24.73
C LYS A 242 -10.21 -23.11 23.53
N GLY A 243 -10.71 -21.92 23.16
CA GLY A 243 -9.98 -20.96 22.31
C GLY A 243 -10.47 -20.75 20.87
N ARG A 244 -11.77 -20.92 20.53
CA ARG A 244 -12.27 -20.62 19.17
C ARG A 244 -12.92 -19.21 19.03
N PRO A 245 -12.20 -18.16 18.57
CA PRO A 245 -12.79 -16.83 18.36
C PRO A 245 -13.52 -16.60 17.03
N TYR A 246 -13.52 -17.54 16.08
CA TYR A 246 -13.99 -17.32 14.70
C TYR A 246 -14.88 -18.48 14.20
N THR A 247 -15.81 -18.17 13.31
CA THR A 247 -16.89 -19.06 12.83
C THR A 247 -16.95 -19.11 11.30
N PRO A 248 -17.72 -20.01 10.67
CA PRO A 248 -17.84 -20.07 9.21
C PRO A 248 -18.18 -18.73 8.53
N PRO A 249 -19.07 -17.86 9.06
CA PRO A 249 -19.29 -16.52 8.50
C PRO A 249 -18.01 -15.69 8.36
N TYR A 250 -17.08 -15.82 9.31
CA TYR A 250 -15.82 -15.10 9.32
C TYR A 250 -14.92 -15.47 8.14
N VAL A 251 -14.92 -16.75 7.76
CA VAL A 251 -14.16 -17.26 6.62
C VAL A 251 -14.68 -16.64 5.31
N TYR A 252 -16.01 -16.67 5.11
CA TYR A 252 -16.63 -16.06 3.93
C TYR A 252 -16.47 -14.53 3.91
N LYS A 253 -16.48 -13.86 5.06
CA LYS A 253 -16.21 -12.42 5.16
C LYS A 253 -14.79 -12.06 4.69
N LEU A 254 -13.78 -12.88 4.99
CA LEU A 254 -12.42 -12.68 4.47
C LEU A 254 -12.34 -12.90 2.95
N ALA A 255 -13.09 -13.88 2.42
CA ALA A 255 -13.20 -14.07 0.96
C ALA A 255 -13.89 -12.87 0.28
N LEU A 256 -14.96 -12.33 0.87
CA LEU A 256 -15.62 -11.12 0.38
C LEU A 256 -14.64 -9.93 0.36
N GLN A 257 -13.88 -9.71 1.44
CA GLN A 257 -12.85 -8.65 1.47
C GLN A 257 -11.79 -8.83 0.40
N PHE A 258 -11.39 -10.07 0.10
CA PHE A 258 -10.45 -10.37 -0.97
C PHE A 258 -11.01 -10.00 -2.35
N GLN A 259 -12.29 -10.26 -2.61
CA GLN A 259 -12.94 -9.96 -3.88
C GLN A 259 -13.19 -8.46 -4.07
N VAL A 260 -13.57 -7.76 -3.00
CA VAL A 260 -13.89 -6.34 -3.04
C VAL A 260 -12.63 -5.46 -3.12
N THR A 261 -11.50 -5.88 -2.54
CA THR A 261 -10.28 -5.06 -2.54
C THR A 261 -9.47 -5.17 -3.84
N ASP A 262 -8.96 -4.03 -4.32
CA ASP A 262 -7.99 -3.96 -5.44
C ASP A 262 -6.53 -3.99 -4.94
N SER A 263 -6.31 -3.99 -3.62
CA SER A 263 -4.96 -3.98 -3.05
C SER A 263 -4.37 -5.38 -3.00
N ARG A 264 -3.29 -5.60 -3.76
CA ARG A 264 -2.52 -6.86 -3.75
C ARG A 264 -2.04 -7.25 -2.34
N SER A 265 -1.59 -6.27 -1.55
CA SER A 265 -1.15 -6.52 -0.17
C SER A 265 -2.30 -6.95 0.74
N GLN A 266 -3.50 -6.37 0.57
CA GLN A 266 -4.68 -6.79 1.32
C GLN A 266 -5.15 -8.18 0.90
N ARG A 267 -5.13 -8.49 -0.40
CA ARG A 267 -5.42 -9.84 -0.93
C ARG A 267 -4.47 -10.90 -0.35
N PHE A 268 -3.17 -10.61 -0.33
CA PHE A 268 -2.17 -11.46 0.30
C PHE A 268 -2.46 -11.66 1.80
N ASN A 269 -2.78 -10.58 2.52
CA ASN A 269 -3.10 -10.65 3.95
C ASN A 269 -4.35 -11.48 4.23
N CYS A 270 -5.40 -11.40 3.40
CA CYS A 270 -6.60 -12.23 3.54
C CYS A 270 -6.26 -13.72 3.38
N LYS A 271 -5.51 -14.08 2.33
CA LYS A 271 -5.05 -15.46 2.09
C LYS A 271 -4.20 -15.98 3.25
N ARG A 272 -3.23 -15.19 3.70
CA ARG A 272 -2.37 -15.56 4.84
C ARG A 272 -3.20 -15.78 6.11
N ARG A 273 -4.12 -14.87 6.42
CA ARG A 273 -4.96 -14.97 7.63
C ARG A 273 -5.83 -16.21 7.63
N LEU A 274 -6.37 -16.61 6.48
CA LEU A 274 -7.13 -17.86 6.33
C LEU A 274 -6.24 -19.08 6.55
N ARG A 275 -5.03 -19.11 5.97
CA ARG A 275 -4.08 -20.22 6.20
C ARG A 275 -3.66 -20.34 7.66
N ASP A 276 -3.32 -19.21 8.29
CA ASP A 276 -2.99 -19.16 9.72
C ASP A 276 -4.18 -19.63 10.58
N LEU A 277 -5.42 -19.35 10.14
CA LEU A 277 -6.63 -19.79 10.82
C LEU A 277 -6.85 -21.30 10.66
N ALA A 278 -6.59 -21.87 9.49
CA ALA A 278 -6.71 -23.31 9.24
C ALA A 278 -5.76 -24.13 10.13
N GLU A 279 -4.57 -23.60 10.44
CA GLU A 279 -3.64 -24.21 11.39
C GLU A 279 -4.14 -24.12 12.84
N LYS A 280 -4.72 -22.98 13.22
CA LYS A 280 -5.17 -22.70 14.59
C LYS A 280 -6.54 -23.29 14.92
N GLN A 281 -7.39 -23.51 13.92
CA GLN A 281 -8.75 -24.04 14.02
C GLN A 281 -8.98 -25.13 12.96
N PRO A 282 -8.50 -26.36 13.23
CA PRO A 282 -8.60 -27.46 12.28
C PRO A 282 -10.04 -27.81 11.86
N ASP A 283 -11.03 -27.46 12.69
CA ASP A 283 -12.46 -27.63 12.40
C ASP A 283 -12.96 -26.77 11.24
N LEU A 284 -12.29 -25.64 10.95
CA LEU A 284 -12.60 -24.80 9.80
C LEU A 284 -11.70 -25.11 8.61
N LYS A 285 -10.72 -26.02 8.74
CA LYS A 285 -9.68 -26.24 7.74
C LYS A 285 -10.25 -26.60 6.37
N GLU A 286 -11.16 -27.57 6.31
CA GLU A 286 -11.78 -28.02 5.07
C GLU A 286 -12.55 -26.89 4.38
N LEU A 287 -13.36 -26.15 5.15
CA LEU A 287 -14.06 -24.96 4.66
C LEU A 287 -13.10 -23.89 4.14
N ILE A 288 -11.99 -23.65 4.84
CA ILE A 288 -10.99 -22.65 4.46
C ILE A 288 -10.28 -23.08 3.16
N GLU A 289 -9.94 -24.34 3.02
CA GLU A 289 -9.32 -24.89 1.81
C GLU A 289 -10.26 -24.77 0.61
N ASP A 290 -11.54 -25.13 0.78
CA ASP A 290 -12.57 -24.91 -0.24
C ASP A 290 -12.72 -23.43 -0.59
N VAL A 291 -12.83 -22.54 0.40
CA VAL A 291 -12.99 -21.10 0.15
C VAL A 291 -11.77 -20.51 -0.58
N LEU A 292 -10.56 -20.95 -0.24
CA LEU A 292 -9.33 -20.53 -0.92
C LEU A 292 -9.31 -21.01 -2.37
N ALA A 293 -9.75 -22.24 -2.63
CA ALA A 293 -9.79 -22.85 -3.96
C ALA A 293 -10.93 -22.34 -4.84
N THR A 294 -12.07 -22.01 -4.25
CA THR A 294 -13.29 -21.62 -4.95
C THR A 294 -13.35 -20.11 -5.18
N TYR A 295 -13.02 -19.31 -4.17
CA TYR A 295 -13.21 -17.86 -4.21
C TYR A 295 -11.91 -17.04 -4.20
N MET A 296 -10.72 -17.65 -4.16
CA MET A 296 -9.48 -16.87 -4.01
C MET A 296 -8.35 -17.34 -4.95
N THR A 297 -8.68 -17.68 -6.19
CA THR A 297 -7.74 -18.22 -7.18
C THR A 297 -6.89 -17.20 -7.95
N ALA A 298 -7.03 -15.90 -7.65
CA ALA A 298 -6.27 -14.81 -8.29
C ALA A 298 -4.88 -14.54 -7.66
#